data_AF-A0A231P0Q5-F1
#
_entry.id   AF-A0A231P0Q5-F1
#
_cell.length_a   1.000
_cell.length_b   1.000
_cell.length_c   1.000
_cell.angle_alpha   90.00
_cell.angle_beta   90.00
_cell.angle_gamma   90.00
#
_symmetry.space_group_name_H-M   'P 1'
#
loop_
_entity.id
_entity.type
_entity.pdbx_description
1 polymer ?
#
loop_
_entity_poly.entity_id
_entity_poly.type
_entity_poly.pdbx_seq_one_letter_code
_entity_poly.pdbx_strand_id
1 'polypeptide(L)'
;MNSYKQHLYISCIRVVGNALMVAAVFAAMYQSSHSFNSAELVFCAWFFGISVPLWAGAFWLTRLVRRRFPAEGQSMVELPRKGLSLVSWRVLEPSQQSLTVQRS
;
A
#
# COMPACT_ATOMS: atom_id res chain seq x y z
N MET A 1 -7.77 15.23 -7.21
CA MET A 1 -7.32 15.47 -5.81
C MET A 1 -7.33 14.22 -4.90
N ASN A 2 -7.47 13.00 -5.44
CA ASN A 2 -7.45 11.77 -4.63
C ASN A 2 -6.09 11.05 -4.69
N SER A 3 -5.41 11.11 -5.84
CA SER A 3 -4.11 10.48 -6.08
C SER A 3 -2.98 11.01 -5.16
N TYR A 4 -2.93 12.33 -4.90
CA TYR A 4 -1.94 12.90 -3.97
C TYR A 4 -2.12 12.37 -2.53
N LYS A 5 -3.37 12.32 -2.03
CA LYS A 5 -3.67 11.77 -0.71
C LYS A 5 -3.30 10.28 -0.65
N GLN A 6 -3.64 9.52 -1.68
CA GLN A 6 -3.28 8.11 -1.77
C GLN A 6 -1.76 7.88 -1.77
N HIS A 7 -1.00 8.67 -2.54
CA HIS A 7 0.45 8.57 -2.58
C HIS A 7 1.07 8.93 -1.22
N LEU A 8 0.57 9.98 -0.56
CA LEU A 8 1.01 10.41 0.76
C LEU A 8 0.74 9.32 1.82
N TYR A 9 -0.46 8.73 1.83
CA TYR A 9 -0.79 7.63 2.74
C TYR A 9 0.09 6.41 2.50
N ILE A 10 0.31 6.01 1.23
CA ILE A 10 1.19 4.86 0.91
C ILE A 10 2.63 5.14 1.35
N SER A 11 3.14 6.36 1.12
CA SER A 11 4.47 6.76 1.56
C SER A 11 4.58 6.72 3.09
N CYS A 12 3.59 7.25 3.80
CA CYS A 12 3.53 7.23 5.25
C CYS A 12 3.52 5.80 5.80
N ILE A 13 2.71 4.90 5.22
CA ILE A 13 2.68 3.48 5.59
C ILE A 13 4.07 2.83 5.44
N ARG A 14 4.82 3.16 4.38
CA ARG A 14 6.18 2.65 4.18
C ARG A 14 7.15 3.17 5.24
N VAL A 15 7.14 4.48 5.51
CA VAL A 15 8.01 5.10 6.52
C VAL A 15 7.75 4.51 7.90
N VAL A 16 6.48 4.43 8.30
CA VAL A 16 6.07 3.84 9.59
C VAL A 16 6.41 2.36 9.65
N GLY A 17 6.17 1.60 8.58
CA GLY A 17 6.52 0.18 8.51
C GLY A 17 8.03 -0.06 8.69
N ASN A 18 8.86 0.74 8.02
CA ASN A 18 10.32 0.66 8.17
C ASN A 18 10.79 1.04 9.58
N ALA A 19 10.21 2.09 10.18
CA ALA A 19 10.54 2.47 11.56
C ALA A 19 10.17 1.36 12.57
N LEU A 20 9.01 0.72 12.37
CA LEU A 20 8.57 -0.40 13.20
C LEU A 20 9.43 -1.65 13.00
N MET A 21 9.95 -1.90 11.80
CA MET A 21 10.92 -2.98 11.56
C MET A 21 12.21 -2.75 12.36
N VAL A 22 12.73 -1.52 12.39
CA VAL A 22 13.90 -1.18 13.20
C VAL A 22 13.62 -1.40 14.69
N ALA A 23 12.46 -0.94 15.18
CA ALA A 23 12.04 -1.17 16.55
C ALA A 23 11.90 -2.67 16.88
N ALA A 24 11.39 -3.48 15.95
CA ALA A 24 11.27 -4.93 16.10
C ALA A 24 12.65 -5.61 16.24
N VAL A 25 13.65 -5.15 15.48
CA VAL A 25 15.04 -5.64 15.63
C VAL A 25 15.58 -5.31 17.01
N PHE A 26 15.43 -4.08 17.48
CA PHE A 26 15.89 -3.70 18.82
C PHE A 26 15.18 -4.49 19.93
N ALA A 27 13.87 -4.71 19.81
CA ALA A 27 13.10 -5.51 20.76
C ALA A 27 13.55 -6.99 20.77
N ALA A 28 13.78 -7.57 19.60
CA ALA A 28 14.27 -8.94 19.48
C ALA A 28 15.70 -9.07 20.03
N MET A 29 16.59 -8.10 19.76
CA MET A 29 17.94 -8.07 20.32
C MET A 29 17.91 -7.94 21.85
N TYR A 30 17.08 -7.04 22.38
CA TYR A 30 16.89 -6.85 23.82
C TYR A 30 16.46 -8.16 24.49
N GLN A 31 15.45 -8.85 23.94
CA GLN A 31 15.02 -10.13 24.48
C GLN A 31 16.08 -11.23 24.35
N SER A 32 16.79 -11.29 23.22
CA SER A 32 17.86 -12.27 23.03
C SER A 32 19.01 -12.09 24.04
N SER A 33 19.29 -10.85 24.46
CA SER A 33 20.31 -10.55 25.47
C SER A 33 19.98 -11.05 26.87
N HIS A 34 18.69 -11.21 27.19
CA HIS A 34 18.22 -11.69 28.48
C HIS A 34 18.03 -13.21 28.51
N SER A 35 18.05 -13.89 27.35
CA SER A 35 17.93 -15.34 27.25
C SER A 35 19.29 -16.03 27.25
N PHE A 36 19.62 -16.73 28.34
CA PHE A 36 20.88 -17.48 28.48
C PHE A 36 20.92 -18.79 27.68
N ASN A 37 19.77 -19.37 27.33
CA ASN A 37 19.65 -20.56 26.49
C ASN A 37 18.94 -20.21 25.18
N SER A 38 19.63 -20.43 24.07
CA SER A 38 19.12 -20.31 22.69
C SER A 38 18.64 -18.92 22.26
N ALA A 39 19.52 -17.91 22.41
CA ALA A 39 19.28 -16.52 21.99
C ALA A 39 18.84 -16.37 20.52
N GLU A 40 19.31 -17.25 19.61
CA GLU A 40 18.92 -17.24 18.20
C GLU A 40 17.43 -17.56 17.97
N LEU A 41 16.89 -18.54 18.71
CA LEU A 41 15.48 -18.91 18.61
C LEU A 41 14.59 -17.82 19.19
N VAL A 42 14.99 -17.22 20.31
CA VAL A 42 14.28 -16.10 20.94
C VAL A 42 14.27 -14.90 20.01
N PHE A 43 15.42 -14.58 19.39
CA PHE A 43 15.50 -13.52 18.38
C PHE A 43 14.57 -13.79 17.21
N CYS A 44 14.63 -14.98 16.60
CA CYS A 44 13.78 -15.34 15.46
C CYS A 44 12.29 -15.27 15.81
N ALA A 45 11.88 -15.82 16.95
CA ALA A 45 10.50 -15.83 17.39
C ALA A 45 9.95 -14.40 17.57
N TRP A 46 10.72 -13.52 18.21
CA TRP A 46 10.32 -12.12 18.42
C TRP A 46 10.35 -11.32 17.12
N PHE A 47 11.40 -11.47 16.32
CA PHE A 47 11.54 -10.75 15.05
C PHE A 47 10.45 -11.14 14.07
N PHE A 48 10.24 -12.43 13.81
CA PHE A 48 9.19 -12.89 12.89
C PHE A 48 7.79 -12.71 13.49
N GLY A 49 7.64 -12.88 14.80
CA GLY A 49 6.38 -12.64 15.51
C GLY A 49 5.88 -11.20 15.37
N ILE A 50 6.78 -10.22 15.26
CA ILE A 50 6.41 -8.82 15.01
C ILE A 50 6.36 -8.51 13.51
N SER A 51 7.35 -8.98 12.74
CA SER A 51 7.50 -8.62 11.33
C SER A 51 6.35 -9.14 10.46
N VAL A 52 5.93 -10.40 10.66
CA VAL A 52 4.86 -11.01 9.86
C VAL A 52 3.52 -10.25 9.99
N PRO A 53 2.97 -10.01 11.20
CA PRO A 53 1.75 -9.24 11.34
C PRO A 53 1.90 -7.78 10.94
N LEU A 54 3.08 -7.18 11.12
CA LEU A 54 3.34 -5.80 10.70
C LEU A 54 3.20 -5.64 9.17
N TRP A 55 3.85 -6.52 8.40
CA TRP A 55 3.77 -6.48 6.93
C TRP A 55 2.38 -6.88 6.42
N ALA A 56 1.73 -7.85 7.06
CA ALA A 56 0.34 -8.20 6.75
C ALA A 56 -0.60 -7.01 6.97
N GLY A 57 -0.45 -6.30 8.09
CA GLY A 57 -1.18 -5.08 8.41
C GLY A 57 -0.91 -3.95 7.42
N ALA A 58 0.35 -3.71 7.08
CA ALA A 58 0.75 -2.69 6.09
C ALA A 58 0.16 -2.98 4.70
N PHE A 59 0.17 -4.25 4.28
CA PHE A 59 -0.44 -4.69 3.02
C PHE A 59 -1.96 -4.49 3.03
N TRP A 60 -2.63 -4.91 4.11
CA TRP A 60 -4.06 -4.73 4.28
C TRP A 60 -4.45 -3.25 4.28
N LEU A 61 -3.71 -2.41 5.00
CA LEU A 61 -3.94 -0.97 5.07
C LEU A 61 -3.73 -0.31 3.71
N THR A 62 -2.68 -0.70 2.98
CA THR A 62 -2.45 -0.25 1.59
C THR A 62 -3.61 -0.64 0.68
N ARG A 63 -4.14 -1.86 0.81
CA ARG A 63 -5.31 -2.33 0.05
C ARG A 63 -6.57 -1.54 0.42
N LEU A 64 -6.74 -1.20 1.69
CA LEU A 64 -7.87 -0.43 2.19
C LEU A 64 -7.82 1.02 1.69
N VAL A 65 -6.65 1.65 1.70
CA VAL A 65 -6.42 2.98 1.12
C VAL A 65 -6.74 2.99 -0.38
N ARG A 66 -6.29 1.97 -1.14
CA ARG A 66 -6.61 1.84 -2.57
C ARG A 66 -8.10 1.65 -2.85
N ARG A 67 -8.81 0.92 -1.98
CA ARG A 67 -10.27 0.73 -2.09
C ARG A 67 -11.06 1.97 -1.71
N ARG A 68 -10.63 2.69 -0.66
CA ARG A 68 -11.32 3.89 -0.17
C ARG A 68 -11.11 5.09 -1.09
N PHE A 69 -9.94 5.17 -1.71
CA PHE A 69 -9.57 6.21 -2.64
C PHE A 69 -9.15 5.57 -3.98
N PRO A 70 -10.10 5.17 -4.83
CA PRO A 70 -9.77 4.73 -6.18
C PRO A 70 -9.03 5.87 -6.89
N ALA A 71 -7.86 5.54 -7.45
CA ALA A 71 -6.99 6.50 -8.11
C ALA A 71 -7.67 6.96 -9.41
N GLU A 72 -8.37 8.09 -9.36
CA GLU A 72 -8.61 8.87 -10.57
C GLU A 72 -7.25 9.38 -11.05
N GLY A 73 -6.70 8.72 -12.06
CA GLY A 73 -5.43 9.07 -12.67
C GLY A 73 -5.60 10.43 -13.33
N GLN A 74 -5.07 11.48 -12.72
CA GLN A 74 -5.04 12.79 -13.35
C GLN A 74 -3.75 12.89 -14.14
N SER A 75 -3.84 12.84 -15.47
CA SER A 75 -2.69 13.11 -16.34
C SER A 75 -2.89 14.45 -17.03
N MET A 76 -1.84 15.24 -17.09
CA MET A 76 -1.83 16.46 -17.89
C MET A 76 -1.72 16.02 -19.35
N VAL A 77 -2.78 16.25 -20.14
CA VAL A 77 -2.82 15.87 -21.55
C VAL A 77 -3.07 17.12 -22.36
N GLU A 78 -2.32 17.28 -23.43
CA GLU A 78 -2.55 18.38 -24.36
C GLU A 78 -3.76 18.03 -25.24
N LEU A 79 -4.87 18.76 -25.06
CA LEU A 79 -6.06 18.56 -25.88
C LEU A 79 -5.96 19.37 -27.18
N PRO A 80 -6.27 18.75 -28.33
CA PRO A 80 -6.36 19.49 -29.57
C PRO A 80 -7.41 20.61 -29.43
N ARG A 81 -6.99 21.85 -29.72
CA ARG A 81 -7.73 23.12 -29.55
C ARG A 81 -7.90 23.69 -28.14
N LYS A 82 -7.44 23.01 -27.07
CA LYS A 82 -7.57 23.50 -25.67
C LYS A 82 -6.25 23.65 -24.92
N GLY A 83 -5.13 23.21 -25.50
CA GLY A 83 -3.81 23.27 -24.85
C GLY A 83 -3.68 22.28 -23.69
N LEU A 84 -2.74 22.54 -22.78
CA LEU A 84 -2.49 21.70 -21.60
C LEU A 84 -3.72 21.70 -20.68
N SER A 85 -4.39 20.55 -20.58
CA SER A 85 -5.55 20.39 -19.71
C SER A 85 -5.38 19.18 -18.79
N LEU A 86 -5.88 19.32 -17.57
CA LEU A 86 -5.75 18.31 -16.54
C LEU A 86 -6.93 17.34 -16.67
N VAL A 87 -6.70 16.19 -17.30
CA VAL A 87 -7.74 15.20 -17.59
C VAL A 87 -7.76 14.16 -16.49
N SER A 88 -8.94 13.94 -15.91
CA SER A 88 -9.19 12.84 -14.96
C SER A 88 -9.57 11.58 -15.74
N TRP A 89 -8.74 10.54 -15.67
CA TRP A 89 -9.06 9.24 -16.22
C TRP A 89 -9.78 8.42 -15.16
N ARG A 90 -11.07 8.17 -15.43
CA ARG A 90 -11.81 7.11 -14.76
C ARG A 90 -11.63 5.86 -15.61
N VAL A 91 -10.92 4.87 -15.09
CA VAL A 91 -10.94 3.53 -15.70
C VAL A 91 -12.38 3.06 -15.55
N LEU A 92 -13.12 3.02 -16.66
CA LEU A 92 -14.41 2.33 -16.69
C LEU A 92 -14.09 0.89 -16.27
N GLU A 93 -14.60 0.43 -15.13
CA GLU A 93 -14.72 -1.01 -14.93
C GLU A 93 -15.38 -1.57 -16.19
N PRO A 94 -14.87 -2.67 -16.77
CA PRO A 94 -15.56 -3.31 -17.87
C PRO A 94 -16.93 -3.71 -17.33
N SER A 95 -17.95 -2.95 -17.70
CA SER A 95 -19.31 -3.45 -17.65
C SER A 95 -19.25 -4.74 -18.46
N GLN A 96 -19.56 -5.86 -17.82
CA GLN A 96 -20.09 -7.02 -18.52
C GLN A 96 -21.41 -6.59 -19.17
N GLN A 97 -21.35 -5.72 -20.16
CA GLN A 97 -22.44 -5.47 -21.07
C GLN A 97 -22.34 -6.56 -22.11
N SER A 98 -22.98 -7.68 -21.75
CA SER A 98 -23.45 -8.70 -22.66
C SER A 98 -23.85 -8.06 -23.99
N LEU A 99 -23.24 -8.59 -25.03
CA LEU A 99 -23.47 -8.30 -26.44
C LEU A 99 -24.97 -8.33 -26.77
N THR A 100 -25.66 -7.20 -26.72
CA THR A 100 -26.91 -7.00 -27.46
C THR A 100 -26.56 -6.36 -28.80
N VAL A 101 -26.14 -7.22 -29.73
CA VAL A 101 -26.13 -6.93 -31.16
C VAL A 101 -27.58 -6.72 -31.59
N GLN A 102 -28.06 -5.48 -31.62
CA GLN A 102 -29.21 -5.11 -32.45
C GLN A 102 -28.68 -4.86 -33.87
N ARG A 103 -28.83 -5.87 -34.74
CA ARG A 103 -28.86 -5.65 -36.19
C ARG A 103 -30.26 -5.18 -36.58
N SER A 104 -30.30 -4.01 -37.18
CA SER A 104 -31.39 -3.48 -38.01
C SER A 104 -31.68 -4.36 -39.21
#